data_AF-X1LLS6-F1
#
_entry.id   AF-X1LLS6-F1
#
_cell.length_a   1.000
_cell.length_b   1.000
_cell.length_c   1.000
_cell.angle_alpha   90.00
_cell.angle_beta   90.00
_cell.angle_gamma   90.00
#
_symmetry.space_group_name_H-M   'P 1'
#
loop_
_entity.id
_entity.type
_entity.pdbx_description
1 polymer ?
#
loop_
_entity_poly.entity_id
_entity_poly.type
_entity_poly.pdbx_seq_one_letter_code
_entity_poly.pdbx_strand_id
1 'polypeptide(L)'
;DLANGVQLITHFNYSDRNHIENSTDFSFFYRETREYSANLPDNPYLSDYPLYDQKSVSFTLNINYTHQYFYRVKNGVKTMVNSIYPTFRIIYTKGVKDIFQSSADFDYLEFGMDQTVDLGIFSELGWNVTTGRYLNQKHIHFPDFKHFNTHEIPVQFNGFQNAFTLLEYYRYSTPEYFIEAHLQYSTPFLVLKRLPFFSQRLWKENLYAGYLHLPDFSHYMELGYGLSDIFLVADAGIFFGFENGKYEKFGFRLNLKFGE
;
A
#
# COMPACT_ATOMS: atom_id res chain seq x y z
N ASP A 1 -9.04 -21.94 -6.41
CA ASP A 1 -8.19 -22.16 -7.60
C ASP A 1 -9.03 -22.56 -8.79
N LEU A 2 -8.84 -21.92 -9.94
CA LEU A 2 -9.44 -22.35 -11.22
C LEU A 2 -8.56 -23.38 -11.92
N ALA A 3 -7.24 -23.19 -11.82
CA ALA A 3 -6.22 -24.10 -12.34
C ALA A 3 -4.96 -23.95 -11.47
N ASN A 4 -3.95 -24.79 -11.70
CA ASN A 4 -2.71 -24.65 -10.95
C ASN A 4 -2.06 -23.29 -11.24
N GLY A 5 -1.70 -22.55 -10.19
CA GLY A 5 -1.17 -21.20 -10.30
C GLY A 5 -2.19 -20.14 -10.70
N VAL A 6 -3.47 -20.47 -10.94
CA VAL A 6 -4.53 -19.50 -11.27
C VAL A 6 -5.56 -19.47 -10.15
N GLN A 7 -5.61 -18.33 -9.45
CA GLN A 7 -6.59 -18.06 -8.40
C GLN A 7 -7.54 -16.97 -8.86
N LEU A 8 -8.84 -17.25 -8.79
CA LEU A 8 -9.89 -16.25 -8.93
C LEU A 8 -10.48 -15.97 -7.55
N ILE A 9 -10.52 -14.71 -7.17
CA ILE A 9 -11.18 -14.21 -5.97
C ILE A 9 -12.23 -13.20 -6.40
N THR A 10 -13.44 -13.37 -5.89
CA THR A 10 -14.58 -12.49 -6.20
C THR A 10 -15.08 -11.85 -4.91
N HIS A 11 -15.28 -10.54 -4.91
CA HIS A 11 -15.85 -9.81 -3.78
C HIS A 11 -17.10 -9.06 -4.21
N PHE A 12 -18.11 -9.11 -3.36
CA PHE A 12 -19.31 -8.27 -3.47
C PHE A 12 -19.36 -7.39 -2.23
N ASN A 13 -19.53 -6.09 -2.42
CA ASN A 13 -19.56 -5.13 -1.33
C ASN A 13 -20.81 -4.26 -1.44
N TYR A 14 -21.50 -4.09 -0.31
CA TYR A 14 -22.52 -3.06 -0.12
C TYR A 14 -22.06 -2.19 1.04
N SER A 15 -22.06 -0.88 0.85
CA SER A 15 -21.67 0.09 1.86
C SER A 15 -22.69 1.21 1.94
N ASP A 16 -23.16 1.49 3.15
CA ASP A 16 -23.99 2.64 3.49
C ASP A 16 -23.11 3.59 4.32
N ARG A 17 -22.69 4.71 3.72
CA ARG A 17 -21.65 5.59 4.26
C ARG A 17 -22.27 6.94 4.56
N ASN A 18 -22.17 7.37 5.83
CA ASN A 18 -22.59 8.70 6.26
C ASN A 18 -21.37 9.60 6.42
N HIS A 19 -21.46 10.81 5.91
CA HIS A 19 -20.45 11.85 6.08
C HIS A 19 -20.41 12.30 7.54
N ILE A 20 -19.20 12.45 8.08
CA ILE A 20 -18.97 12.85 9.47
C ILE A 20 -18.47 14.29 9.49
N GLU A 21 -19.18 15.14 10.21
CA GLU A 21 -18.77 16.51 10.48
C GLU A 21 -18.24 16.65 11.91
N ASN A 22 -17.39 17.66 12.14
CA ASN A 22 -16.92 17.97 13.48
C ASN A 22 -18.12 18.35 14.37
N SER A 23 -18.36 17.56 15.43
CA SER A 23 -19.50 17.77 16.34
C SER A 23 -19.12 18.43 17.67
N THR A 24 -17.86 18.80 17.87
CA THR A 24 -17.36 19.39 19.10
C THR A 24 -16.20 20.35 18.84
N ASP A 25 -16.16 21.43 19.62
CA ASP A 25 -15.08 22.39 19.73
C ASP A 25 -14.32 22.26 21.07
N PHE A 26 -14.56 21.18 21.81
CA PHE A 26 -14.03 21.00 23.15
C PHE A 26 -12.56 20.56 23.18
N SER A 27 -11.67 21.46 23.61
CA SER A 27 -10.28 21.14 23.94
C SER A 27 -9.99 21.22 25.44
N PHE A 28 -9.10 20.37 25.96
CA PHE A 28 -8.58 20.52 27.34
C PHE A 28 -7.48 21.58 27.46
N PHE A 29 -6.74 21.85 26.38
CA PHE A 29 -5.51 22.66 26.44
C PHE A 29 -5.52 23.87 25.48
N TYR A 30 -6.32 23.85 24.42
CA TYR A 30 -6.24 24.84 23.33
C TYR A 30 -7.55 25.60 23.07
N ARG A 31 -8.43 25.71 24.09
CA ARG A 31 -9.79 26.27 23.99
C ARG A 31 -9.90 27.62 23.29
N GLU A 32 -8.89 28.48 23.42
CA GLU A 32 -8.91 29.85 22.89
C GLU A 32 -7.77 30.14 21.91
N THR A 33 -6.91 29.16 21.64
CA THR A 33 -5.69 29.37 20.85
C THR A 33 -5.67 28.62 19.53
N ARG A 34 -6.56 27.62 19.34
CA ARG A 34 -6.63 26.84 18.11
C ARG A 34 -8.07 26.47 17.80
N GLU A 35 -8.43 26.59 16.53
CA GLU A 35 -9.65 26.03 15.98
C GLU A 35 -9.40 24.59 15.50
N TYR A 36 -10.46 23.79 15.46
CA TYR A 36 -10.39 22.45 14.86
C TYR A 36 -10.15 22.58 13.36
N SER A 37 -9.26 21.75 12.83
CA SER A 37 -9.18 21.54 11.38
C SER A 37 -10.50 20.95 10.88
N ALA A 38 -10.91 21.33 9.67
CA ALA A 38 -12.05 20.70 9.02
C ALA A 38 -11.84 19.17 8.93
N ASN A 39 -12.90 18.39 9.12
CA ASN A 39 -12.85 16.92 8.97
C ASN A 39 -12.91 16.51 7.49
N LEU A 40 -12.08 17.16 6.67
CA LEU A 40 -11.95 16.90 5.25
C LEU A 40 -10.56 16.32 5.01
N PRO A 41 -10.43 15.25 4.22
CA PRO A 41 -9.13 14.78 3.78
C PRO A 41 -8.40 15.92 3.05
N ASP A 42 -7.08 15.99 3.16
CA ASP A 42 -6.30 16.85 2.24
C ASP A 42 -6.18 16.09 0.92
N ASN A 43 -6.88 16.52 -0.14
CA ASN A 43 -6.82 15.91 -1.47
C ASN A 43 -7.33 16.88 -2.56
N PRO A 44 -6.64 17.01 -3.71
CA PRO A 44 -6.98 17.99 -4.75
C PRO A 44 -8.33 17.72 -5.44
N TYR A 45 -8.83 16.49 -5.44
CA TYR A 45 -10.07 16.12 -6.12
C TYR A 45 -11.33 16.37 -5.29
N LEU A 46 -11.23 16.76 -4.02
CA LEU A 46 -12.42 16.94 -3.17
C LEU A 46 -13.35 18.05 -3.62
N SER A 47 -12.88 19.02 -4.41
CA SER A 47 -13.75 20.03 -5.02
C SER A 47 -14.71 19.43 -6.05
N ASP A 48 -14.23 18.45 -6.82
CA ASP A 48 -14.99 17.79 -7.87
C ASP A 48 -15.76 16.58 -7.34
N TYR A 49 -15.27 15.99 -6.24
CA TYR A 49 -15.81 14.82 -5.56
C TYR A 49 -16.12 15.13 -4.09
N PRO A 50 -17.14 15.96 -3.82
CA PRO A 50 -17.48 16.34 -2.45
C PRO A 50 -17.90 15.12 -1.62
N LEU A 51 -17.68 15.19 -0.30
CA LEU A 51 -18.11 14.15 0.63
C LEU A 51 -19.59 14.36 1.00
N TYR A 52 -20.39 13.33 0.88
CA TYR A 52 -21.81 13.31 1.27
C TYR A 52 -22.27 11.87 1.57
N ASP A 53 -23.44 11.74 2.19
CA ASP A 53 -24.06 10.45 2.50
C ASP A 53 -24.35 9.67 1.21
N GLN A 54 -23.88 8.43 1.13
CA GLN A 54 -23.96 7.66 -0.10
C GLN A 54 -23.99 6.16 0.13
N LYS A 55 -24.64 5.47 -0.79
CA LYS A 55 -24.69 4.02 -0.87
C LYS A 55 -23.89 3.54 -2.06
N SER A 56 -22.99 2.59 -1.84
CA SER A 56 -22.13 2.02 -2.86
C SER A 56 -22.31 0.51 -2.91
N VAL A 57 -22.68 -0.01 -4.09
CA VAL A 57 -22.64 -1.43 -4.42
C VAL A 57 -21.49 -1.62 -5.40
N SER A 58 -20.58 -2.52 -5.08
CA SER A 58 -19.48 -2.87 -5.99
C SER A 58 -19.22 -4.37 -6.06
N PHE A 59 -18.68 -4.78 -7.19
CA PHE A 59 -18.23 -6.13 -7.46
C PHE A 59 -16.79 -6.10 -7.95
N THR A 60 -15.93 -6.93 -7.36
CA THR A 60 -14.52 -7.03 -7.70
C THR A 60 -14.16 -8.44 -8.14
N LEU A 61 -13.52 -8.54 -9.29
CA LEU A 61 -12.83 -9.73 -9.79
C LEU A 61 -11.33 -9.55 -9.60
N ASN A 62 -10.68 -10.46 -8.89
CA ASN A 62 -9.23 -10.49 -8.74
C ASN A 62 -8.72 -11.84 -9.27
N ILE A 63 -7.87 -11.80 -10.29
CA ILE A 63 -7.21 -12.96 -10.87
C ILE A 63 -5.72 -12.86 -10.57
N ASN A 64 -5.20 -13.83 -9.83
CA ASN A 64 -3.77 -14.02 -9.61
C ASN A 64 -3.27 -15.18 -10.46
N TYR A 65 -2.16 -14.98 -11.16
CA TYR A 65 -1.50 -15.98 -11.98
C TYR A 65 0.00 -16.05 -11.69
N THR A 66 0.48 -17.23 -11.27
CA THR A 66 1.91 -17.52 -11.10
C THR A 66 2.29 -18.70 -11.99
N HIS A 67 3.22 -18.47 -12.91
CA HIS A 67 3.71 -19.54 -13.79
C HIS A 67 4.50 -20.59 -12.99
N GLN A 68 4.38 -21.88 -13.37
CA GLN A 68 5.05 -23.01 -12.71
C GLN A 68 5.01 -22.96 -11.17
N TYR A 69 3.83 -22.68 -10.62
CA TYR A 69 3.69 -22.63 -9.16
C TYR A 69 3.68 -24.05 -8.59
N PHE A 70 4.78 -24.43 -7.95
CA PHE A 70 4.88 -25.72 -7.27
C PHE A 70 4.01 -25.73 -6.03
N TYR A 71 3.35 -26.85 -5.78
CA TYR A 71 2.50 -27.04 -4.62
C TYR A 71 2.79 -28.37 -3.94
N ARG A 72 2.49 -28.42 -2.64
CA ARG A 72 2.52 -29.62 -1.83
C ARG A 72 1.13 -29.87 -1.29
N VAL A 73 0.68 -31.13 -1.31
CA VAL A 73 -0.56 -31.53 -0.66
C VAL A 73 -0.22 -32.26 0.62
N LYS A 74 -0.68 -31.76 1.77
CA LYS A 74 -0.53 -32.41 3.07
C LYS A 74 -1.89 -32.43 3.76
N ASN A 75 -2.34 -33.60 4.22
CA ASN A 75 -3.65 -33.78 4.86
C ASN A 75 -4.84 -33.26 4.01
N GLY A 76 -4.76 -33.44 2.68
CA GLY A 76 -5.79 -32.95 1.75
C GLY A 76 -5.75 -31.44 1.48
N VAL A 77 -4.86 -30.68 2.14
CA VAL A 77 -4.69 -29.25 1.92
C VAL A 77 -3.57 -29.02 0.92
N LYS A 78 -3.89 -28.35 -0.19
CA LYS A 78 -2.90 -27.87 -1.16
C LYS A 78 -2.29 -26.56 -0.65
N THR A 79 -0.99 -26.55 -0.47
CA THR A 79 -0.21 -25.37 -0.09
C THR A 79 0.79 -25.08 -1.20
N MET A 80 0.76 -23.86 -1.73
CA MET A 80 1.76 -23.43 -2.71
C MET A 80 3.11 -23.26 -2.02
N VAL A 81 4.20 -23.67 -2.68
CA VAL A 81 5.54 -23.74 -2.08
C VAL A 81 6.41 -22.61 -2.59
N ASN A 82 6.76 -22.64 -3.88
CA ASN A 82 7.61 -21.63 -4.49
C ASN A 82 7.37 -21.56 -6.00
N SER A 83 7.76 -20.43 -6.58
CA SER A 83 7.94 -20.26 -8.02
C SER A 83 9.11 -19.34 -8.26
N ILE A 84 9.87 -19.60 -9.32
CA ILE A 84 10.91 -18.68 -9.82
C ILE A 84 10.31 -17.59 -10.72
N TYR A 85 9.02 -17.65 -10.99
CA TYR A 85 8.29 -16.71 -11.84
C TYR A 85 7.50 -15.71 -10.99
N PRO A 86 7.28 -14.50 -11.52
CA PRO A 86 6.47 -13.48 -10.86
C PRO A 86 5.00 -13.91 -10.78
N THR A 87 4.30 -13.36 -9.80
CA THR A 87 2.84 -13.42 -9.73
C THR A 87 2.28 -12.20 -10.43
N PHE A 88 1.42 -12.43 -11.42
CA PHE A 88 0.64 -11.41 -12.09
C PHE A 88 -0.73 -11.30 -11.44
N ARG A 89 -1.22 -10.09 -11.30
CA ARG A 89 -2.52 -9.78 -10.73
C ARG A 89 -3.31 -8.89 -11.68
N ILE A 90 -4.56 -9.25 -11.94
CA ILE A 90 -5.52 -8.39 -12.64
C ILE A 90 -6.72 -8.20 -11.72
N ILE A 91 -7.05 -6.95 -11.42
CA ILE A 91 -8.22 -6.59 -10.64
C ILE A 91 -9.15 -5.77 -11.50
N TYR A 92 -10.42 -6.15 -11.55
CA TYR A 92 -11.48 -5.35 -12.14
C TYR A 92 -12.56 -5.11 -11.09
N THR A 93 -12.88 -3.85 -10.80
CA THR A 93 -13.94 -3.46 -9.89
C THR A 93 -14.99 -2.65 -10.63
N LYS A 94 -16.26 -3.01 -10.46
CA LYS A 94 -17.39 -2.30 -11.02
C LYS A 94 -18.27 -1.73 -9.91
N GLY A 95 -18.48 -0.42 -9.89
CA GLY A 95 -19.56 0.22 -9.15
C GLY A 95 -20.88 0.07 -9.91
N VAL A 96 -21.93 -0.35 -9.23
CA VAL A 96 -23.23 -0.66 -9.85
C VAL A 96 -24.32 0.23 -9.28
N LYS A 97 -24.79 1.16 -10.10
CA LYS A 97 -25.88 2.06 -9.76
C LYS A 97 -27.24 1.36 -9.69
N ASP A 98 -28.19 2.00 -9.04
CA ASP A 98 -29.61 1.64 -8.95
C ASP A 98 -29.92 0.32 -8.20
N ILE A 99 -28.90 -0.44 -7.80
CA ILE A 99 -29.03 -1.61 -6.92
C ILE A 99 -28.92 -1.15 -5.47
N PHE A 100 -29.89 -1.51 -4.62
CA PHE A 100 -29.94 -1.09 -3.20
C PHE A 100 -29.75 0.43 -2.99
N GLN A 101 -30.30 1.25 -3.91
CA GLN A 101 -30.15 2.72 -3.93
C GLN A 101 -28.69 3.18 -4.09
N SER A 102 -27.83 2.36 -4.69
CA SER A 102 -26.46 2.77 -4.94
C SER A 102 -26.36 3.86 -6.00
N SER A 103 -25.52 4.85 -5.73
CA SER A 103 -25.18 5.90 -6.70
C SER A 103 -23.89 5.59 -7.48
N ALA A 104 -23.10 4.60 -7.10
CA ALA A 104 -21.80 4.31 -7.71
C ALA A 104 -21.93 3.82 -9.17
N ASP A 105 -21.28 4.50 -10.12
CA ASP A 105 -21.23 4.11 -11.55
C ASP A 105 -19.79 4.31 -12.05
N PHE A 106 -18.97 3.26 -11.90
CA PHE A 106 -17.58 3.29 -12.31
C PHE A 106 -17.05 1.91 -12.68
N ASP A 107 -15.95 1.92 -13.43
CA ASP A 107 -15.22 0.72 -13.83
C ASP A 107 -13.73 0.96 -13.59
N TYR A 108 -13.12 0.19 -12.70
CA TYR A 108 -11.71 0.28 -12.33
C TYR A 108 -10.96 -0.98 -12.79
N LEU A 109 -9.80 -0.79 -13.38
CA LEU A 109 -8.91 -1.87 -13.81
C LEU A 109 -7.51 -1.64 -13.27
N GLU A 110 -6.95 -2.66 -12.61
CA GLU A 110 -5.59 -2.67 -12.07
C GLU A 110 -4.83 -3.89 -12.58
N PHE A 111 -3.57 -3.69 -12.91
CA PHE A 111 -2.60 -4.73 -13.21
C PHE A 111 -1.44 -4.63 -12.22
N GLY A 112 -1.06 -5.77 -11.64
CA GLY A 112 0.06 -5.88 -10.71
C GLY A 112 1.00 -7.00 -11.11
N MET A 113 2.26 -6.87 -10.74
CA MET A 113 3.29 -7.88 -10.89
C MET A 113 4.20 -7.82 -9.67
N ASP A 114 4.37 -8.94 -8.99
CA ASP A 114 5.25 -9.04 -7.82
C ASP A 114 6.10 -10.30 -7.84
N GLN A 115 7.30 -10.19 -7.28
CA GLN A 115 8.21 -11.30 -7.12
C GLN A 115 9.21 -11.04 -6.00
N THR A 116 9.58 -12.11 -5.32
CA THR A 116 10.73 -12.16 -4.42
C THR A 116 11.79 -13.08 -5.03
N VAL A 117 13.00 -12.57 -5.22
CA VAL A 117 14.13 -13.30 -5.82
C VAL A 117 15.21 -13.51 -4.78
N ASP A 118 15.57 -14.77 -4.54
CA ASP A 118 16.74 -15.14 -3.75
C ASP A 118 18.02 -14.91 -4.56
N LEU A 119 18.83 -13.92 -4.16
CA LEU A 119 20.09 -13.54 -4.84
C LEU A 119 21.32 -14.29 -4.30
N GLY A 120 21.14 -15.21 -3.36
CA GLY A 120 22.22 -16.01 -2.77
C GLY A 120 21.93 -16.37 -1.32
N ILE A 121 22.97 -16.84 -0.62
CA ILE A 121 22.84 -17.57 0.66
C ILE A 121 22.05 -16.79 1.73
N PHE A 122 22.05 -15.44 1.68
CA PHE A 122 21.30 -14.63 2.64
C PHE A 122 20.76 -13.31 2.07
N SER A 123 20.61 -13.16 0.76
CA SER A 123 20.16 -11.90 0.16
C SER A 123 18.92 -12.10 -0.68
N GLU A 124 17.98 -11.19 -0.52
CA GLU A 124 16.64 -11.28 -1.11
C GLU A 124 16.31 -9.95 -1.78
N LEU A 125 15.73 -10.01 -2.98
CA LEU A 125 15.21 -8.86 -3.70
C LEU A 125 13.71 -9.05 -3.93
N GLY A 126 12.92 -8.31 -3.16
CA GLY A 126 11.48 -8.19 -3.36
C GLY A 126 11.18 -6.99 -4.26
N TRP A 127 10.26 -7.15 -5.20
CA TRP A 127 9.76 -6.04 -5.99
C TRP A 127 8.29 -6.20 -6.34
N ASN A 128 7.59 -5.08 -6.45
CA ASN A 128 6.21 -4.98 -6.89
C ASN A 128 6.10 -3.83 -7.89
N VAL A 129 5.34 -4.04 -8.95
CA VAL A 129 4.91 -2.97 -9.87
C VAL A 129 3.41 -3.10 -10.05
N THR A 130 2.69 -2.02 -9.83
CA THR A 130 1.24 -1.95 -9.96
C THR A 130 0.87 -0.72 -10.78
N THR A 131 -0.09 -0.86 -11.69
CA THR A 131 -0.66 0.25 -12.44
C THR A 131 -2.15 0.03 -12.59
N GLY A 132 -2.92 1.09 -12.55
CA GLY A 132 -4.37 1.01 -12.69
C GLY A 132 -4.93 2.28 -13.26
N ARG A 133 -6.20 2.21 -13.67
CA ARG A 133 -6.99 3.35 -14.15
C ARG A 133 -8.47 3.06 -14.02
N TYR A 134 -9.24 4.13 -13.92
CA TYR A 134 -10.68 4.07 -14.08
C TYR A 134 -11.03 4.17 -15.57
N LEU A 135 -11.70 3.15 -16.10
CA LEU A 135 -12.22 3.08 -17.47
C LEU A 135 -13.51 3.89 -17.63
N ASN A 136 -14.28 4.00 -16.54
CA ASN A 136 -15.51 4.76 -16.43
C ASN A 136 -15.49 5.49 -15.08
N GLN A 137 -15.74 6.79 -15.09
CA GLN A 137 -15.70 7.68 -13.93
C GLN A 137 -16.99 8.50 -13.79
N LYS A 138 -18.13 7.99 -14.29
CA LYS A 138 -19.41 8.74 -14.28
C LYS A 138 -19.83 9.16 -12.87
N HIS A 139 -19.67 8.26 -11.91
CA HIS A 139 -19.97 8.54 -10.51
C HIS A 139 -19.09 7.69 -9.60
N ILE A 140 -17.95 8.26 -9.20
CA ILE A 140 -17.04 7.69 -8.22
C ILE A 140 -17.16 8.50 -6.94
N HIS A 141 -17.07 7.83 -5.80
CA HIS A 141 -16.98 8.50 -4.50
C HIS A 141 -15.55 8.49 -4.00
N PHE A 142 -15.17 9.50 -3.21
CA PHE A 142 -13.83 9.58 -2.64
C PHE A 142 -13.34 8.30 -1.93
N PRO A 143 -14.16 7.58 -1.11
CA PRO A 143 -13.73 6.33 -0.48
C PRO A 143 -13.53 5.16 -1.46
N ASP A 144 -14.01 5.30 -2.70
CA ASP A 144 -13.83 4.31 -3.76
C ASP A 144 -12.65 4.66 -4.67
N PHE A 145 -11.87 5.71 -4.36
CA PHE A 145 -10.65 6.07 -5.09
C PHE A 145 -9.56 5.01 -4.90
N LYS A 146 -8.52 5.09 -5.75
CA LYS A 146 -7.30 4.34 -5.47
C LYS A 146 -6.60 5.02 -4.29
N HIS A 147 -6.57 4.31 -3.17
CA HIS A 147 -5.75 4.64 -2.01
C HIS A 147 -4.45 3.83 -2.04
N PHE A 148 -3.34 4.46 -1.67
CA PHE A 148 -2.02 3.83 -1.64
C PHE A 148 -1.72 3.30 -0.24
N ASN A 149 -0.99 2.18 -0.17
CA ASN A 149 -0.58 1.63 1.12
C ASN A 149 0.47 2.56 1.75
N THR A 150 0.07 3.29 2.78
CA THR A 150 0.96 4.22 3.47
C THR A 150 0.95 4.05 4.97
N HIS A 151 2.08 4.40 5.59
CA HIS A 151 2.34 4.33 7.02
C HIS A 151 2.84 5.68 7.55
N GLU A 152 1.97 6.69 7.51
CA GLU A 152 2.31 8.04 7.95
C GLU A 152 2.72 8.09 9.44
N ILE A 153 2.13 7.21 10.26
CA ILE A 153 2.41 7.11 11.69
C ILE A 153 3.82 6.53 11.91
N PRO A 154 4.66 7.14 12.76
CA PRO A 154 6.05 6.68 12.96
C PRO A 154 6.21 5.26 13.53
N VAL A 155 5.18 4.73 14.20
CA VAL A 155 5.18 3.40 14.81
C VAL A 155 4.10 2.54 14.15
N GLN A 156 4.50 1.37 13.66
CA GLN A 156 3.64 0.47 12.90
C GLN A 156 3.87 -1.01 13.28
N PHE A 157 3.01 -1.88 12.73
CA PHE A 157 2.99 -3.32 13.02
C PHE A 157 3.07 -4.20 11.76
N ASN A 158 2.94 -3.62 10.56
CA ASN A 158 2.80 -4.35 9.30
C ASN A 158 4.11 -4.42 8.47
N GLY A 159 5.26 -4.06 9.04
CA GLY A 159 6.54 -4.02 8.31
C GLY A 159 6.59 -2.94 7.23
N PHE A 160 7.76 -2.71 6.61
CA PHE A 160 7.96 -1.62 5.64
C PHE A 160 7.85 -2.05 4.18
N GLN A 161 7.42 -3.27 3.91
CA GLN A 161 7.43 -3.86 2.57
C GLN A 161 6.20 -3.41 1.77
N ASN A 162 6.36 -3.08 0.49
CA ASN A 162 5.26 -2.71 -0.41
C ASN A 162 4.35 -1.60 0.17
N ALA A 163 4.96 -0.58 0.78
CA ALA A 163 4.28 0.54 1.41
C ALA A 163 5.13 1.79 1.30
N PHE A 164 4.49 2.95 1.15
CA PHE A 164 5.13 4.23 1.37
C PHE A 164 5.15 4.54 2.86
N THR A 165 6.28 4.99 3.39
CA THR A 165 6.38 5.31 4.81
C THR A 165 6.17 6.78 5.10
N LEU A 166 6.39 7.68 4.14
CA LEU A 166 6.31 9.13 4.34
C LEU A 166 5.09 9.78 3.70
N LEU A 167 4.44 9.07 2.76
CA LEU A 167 3.27 9.53 2.01
C LEU A 167 2.08 9.78 2.94
N GLU A 168 1.36 10.87 2.73
CA GLU A 168 0.15 11.19 3.52
C GLU A 168 -1.04 10.32 3.06
N TYR A 169 -1.91 9.91 3.99
CA TYR A 169 -2.97 8.92 3.73
C TYR A 169 -3.89 9.25 2.54
N TYR A 170 -4.32 10.51 2.42
CA TYR A 170 -5.37 10.87 1.48
C TYR A 170 -4.90 11.78 0.35
N ARG A 171 -3.81 12.53 0.54
CA ARG A 171 -3.30 13.52 -0.43
C ARG A 171 -3.06 12.94 -1.81
N TYR A 172 -2.58 11.71 -1.87
CA TYR A 172 -2.24 11.04 -3.12
C TYR A 172 -3.34 10.12 -3.65
N SER A 173 -4.50 10.04 -2.97
CA SER A 173 -5.60 9.21 -3.46
C SER A 173 -6.16 9.75 -4.77
N THR A 174 -6.44 8.90 -5.75
CA THR A 174 -6.79 9.36 -7.10
C THR A 174 -7.95 8.58 -7.73
N PRO A 175 -8.84 9.25 -8.49
CA PRO A 175 -9.77 8.62 -9.43
C PRO A 175 -9.16 8.42 -10.82
N GLU A 176 -7.88 8.75 -11.02
CA GLU A 176 -7.20 8.69 -12.32
C GLU A 176 -6.30 7.47 -12.44
N TYR A 177 -5.51 7.43 -13.52
CA TYR A 177 -4.49 6.39 -13.69
C TYR A 177 -3.29 6.63 -12.77
N PHE A 178 -2.57 5.55 -12.45
CA PHE A 178 -1.35 5.62 -11.66
C PHE A 178 -0.33 4.55 -12.06
N ILE A 179 0.92 4.78 -11.68
CA ILE A 179 1.97 3.75 -11.69
C ILE A 179 2.64 3.77 -10.32
N GLU A 180 2.70 2.61 -9.69
CA GLU A 180 3.30 2.37 -8.38
C GLU A 180 4.36 1.28 -8.54
N ALA A 181 5.52 1.48 -7.93
CA ALA A 181 6.54 0.45 -7.87
C ALA A 181 7.24 0.48 -6.51
N HIS A 182 7.56 -0.70 -6.01
CA HIS A 182 8.29 -0.89 -4.76
C HIS A 182 9.42 -1.88 -4.99
N LEU A 183 10.56 -1.62 -4.37
CA LEU A 183 11.75 -2.43 -4.38
C LEU A 183 12.28 -2.53 -2.95
N GLN A 184 12.57 -3.74 -2.51
CA GLN A 184 13.23 -4.02 -1.25
C GLN A 184 14.40 -4.96 -1.49
N TYR A 185 15.59 -4.55 -1.08
CA TYR A 185 16.77 -5.41 -1.06
C TYR A 185 17.18 -5.68 0.38
N SER A 186 17.08 -6.93 0.81
CA SER A 186 17.45 -7.37 2.15
C SER A 186 18.77 -8.15 2.09
N THR A 187 19.72 -7.77 2.93
CA THR A 187 21.00 -8.48 3.04
C THR A 187 21.60 -8.33 4.43
N PRO A 188 22.25 -9.37 4.98
CA PRO A 188 23.01 -9.24 6.20
C PRO A 188 24.43 -8.68 5.96
N PHE A 189 24.84 -8.27 4.75
CA PHE A 189 26.25 -7.92 4.48
C PHE A 189 26.45 -6.55 3.84
N LEU A 190 25.67 -5.53 4.23
CA LEU A 190 25.75 -4.22 3.59
C LEU A 190 26.86 -3.35 4.21
N VAL A 191 26.51 -2.26 4.91
CA VAL A 191 27.47 -1.25 5.39
C VAL A 191 27.79 -1.49 6.86
N LEU A 192 26.79 -1.72 7.70
CA LEU A 192 26.98 -1.82 9.15
C LEU A 192 27.75 -3.07 9.55
N LYS A 193 27.57 -4.20 8.84
CA LYS A 193 28.33 -5.42 9.16
C LYS A 193 29.82 -5.33 8.84
N ARG A 194 30.26 -4.32 8.07
CA ARG A 194 31.70 -4.05 7.84
C ARG A 194 32.37 -3.36 9.03
N LEU A 195 31.59 -2.85 10.00
CA LEU A 195 32.12 -2.23 11.21
C LEU A 195 32.38 -3.28 12.30
N PRO A 196 33.56 -3.28 12.97
CA PRO A 196 33.98 -4.36 13.89
C PRO A 196 32.96 -4.69 14.98
N PHE A 197 32.33 -3.67 15.57
CA PHE A 197 31.39 -3.80 16.69
C PHE A 197 30.00 -4.31 16.29
N PHE A 198 29.61 -4.18 15.03
CA PHE A 198 28.27 -4.52 14.54
C PHE A 198 28.21 -5.82 13.72
N SER A 199 29.37 -6.38 13.40
CA SER A 199 29.54 -7.60 12.58
C SER A 199 28.84 -8.85 13.13
N GLN A 200 28.75 -8.99 14.46
CA GLN A 200 28.20 -10.18 15.13
C GLN A 200 26.69 -10.13 15.40
N ARG A 201 25.97 -9.11 14.91
CA ARG A 201 24.53 -8.95 15.15
C ARG A 201 23.70 -9.74 14.14
N LEU A 202 22.56 -10.27 14.60
CA LEU A 202 21.63 -11.09 13.80
C LEU A 202 20.72 -10.27 12.87
N TRP A 203 20.73 -8.94 12.98
CA TRP A 203 19.90 -8.07 12.14
C TRP A 203 20.24 -8.21 10.64
N LYS A 204 19.28 -7.88 9.79
CA LYS A 204 19.50 -7.68 8.35
C LYS A 204 19.42 -6.20 8.02
N GLU A 205 20.19 -5.77 7.03
CA GLU A 205 20.14 -4.43 6.47
C GLU A 205 19.19 -4.46 5.25
N ASN A 206 18.35 -3.45 5.12
CA ASN A 206 17.33 -3.36 4.08
C ASN A 206 17.45 -2.03 3.37
N LEU A 207 17.46 -2.07 2.04
CA LEU A 207 17.30 -0.90 1.18
C LEU A 207 15.88 -0.91 0.62
N TYR A 208 15.22 0.24 0.67
CA TYR A 208 13.87 0.44 0.16
C TYR A 208 13.89 1.50 -0.93
N ALA A 209 13.14 1.27 -1.99
CA ALA A 209 12.81 2.28 -2.98
C ALA A 209 11.33 2.14 -3.38
N GLY A 210 10.58 3.21 -3.21
CA GLY A 210 9.20 3.35 -3.67
C GLY A 210 9.12 4.42 -4.75
N TYR A 211 8.26 4.22 -5.74
CA TYR A 211 7.99 5.17 -6.81
C TYR A 211 6.49 5.23 -7.07
N LEU A 212 5.96 6.44 -7.19
CA LEU A 212 4.57 6.70 -7.51
C LEU A 212 4.48 7.79 -8.57
N HIS A 213 3.80 7.50 -9.67
CA HIS A 213 3.43 8.46 -10.69
C HIS A 213 1.92 8.64 -10.71
N LEU A 214 1.50 9.90 -10.60
CA LEU A 214 0.12 10.36 -10.71
C LEU A 214 0.08 11.54 -11.69
N PRO A 215 -1.03 11.76 -12.43
CA PRO A 215 -1.19 12.92 -13.29
C PRO A 215 -0.96 14.25 -12.56
N ASP A 216 -1.48 14.38 -11.34
CA ASP A 216 -1.49 15.66 -10.61
C ASP A 216 -0.21 15.93 -9.82
N PHE A 217 0.45 14.88 -9.33
CA PHE A 217 1.67 14.99 -8.52
C PHE A 217 2.94 14.69 -9.33
N SER A 218 2.77 14.28 -10.60
CA SER A 218 3.82 13.89 -11.53
C SER A 218 4.69 12.75 -11.00
N HIS A 219 5.73 12.99 -10.20
CA HIS A 219 6.61 11.92 -9.73
C HIS A 219 6.94 12.02 -8.24
N TYR A 220 6.59 11.00 -7.47
CA TYR A 220 7.02 10.81 -6.10
C TYR A 220 7.98 9.62 -6.00
N MET A 221 9.05 9.78 -5.24
CA MET A 221 10.03 8.74 -4.98
C MET A 221 10.39 8.73 -3.49
N GLU A 222 10.41 7.54 -2.90
CA GLU A 222 10.82 7.34 -1.51
C GLU A 222 12.02 6.40 -1.46
N LEU A 223 13.07 6.79 -0.75
CA LEU A 223 14.26 5.96 -0.55
C LEU A 223 14.46 5.71 0.94
N GLY A 224 14.76 4.47 1.31
CA GLY A 224 14.90 4.07 2.70
C GLY A 224 16.09 3.18 2.97
N TYR A 225 16.62 3.28 4.18
CA TYR A 225 17.57 2.33 4.75
C TYR A 225 17.08 1.90 6.13
N GLY A 226 17.00 0.60 6.36
CA GLY A 226 16.51 0.08 7.63
C GLY A 226 17.19 -1.20 8.08
N LEU A 227 16.98 -1.51 9.35
CA LEU A 227 17.45 -2.72 10.02
C LEU A 227 16.25 -3.54 10.42
N SER A 228 16.24 -4.81 10.05
CA SER A 228 15.20 -5.75 10.47
C SER A 228 15.75 -6.73 11.50
N ASP A 229 14.82 -7.28 12.29
CA ASP A 229 15.10 -8.29 13.32
C ASP A 229 16.02 -7.76 14.43
N ILE A 230 15.88 -6.48 14.78
CA ILE A 230 16.54 -5.85 15.91
C ILE A 230 16.03 -6.54 17.18
N PHE A 231 16.91 -7.31 17.84
CA PHE A 231 16.57 -8.20 18.96
C PHE A 231 15.39 -9.14 18.67
N LEU A 232 15.13 -9.47 17.39
CA LEU A 232 14.00 -10.28 16.94
C LEU A 232 12.60 -9.68 17.22
N VAL A 233 12.51 -8.43 17.69
CA VAL A 233 11.23 -7.81 18.12
C VAL A 233 10.89 -6.52 17.39
N ALA A 234 11.82 -5.96 16.61
CA ALA A 234 11.59 -4.69 15.94
C ALA A 234 12.34 -4.57 14.61
N ASP A 235 11.83 -3.69 13.75
CA ASP A 235 12.55 -3.15 12.61
C ASP A 235 12.58 -1.62 12.74
N ALA A 236 13.67 -0.99 12.31
CA ALA A 236 13.79 0.46 12.33
C ALA A 236 14.39 0.96 11.02
N GLY A 237 13.96 2.12 10.55
CA GLY A 237 14.46 2.67 9.29
C GLY A 237 14.41 4.18 9.23
N ILE A 238 15.24 4.73 8.35
CA ILE A 238 15.20 6.12 7.93
C ILE A 238 14.77 6.18 6.48
N PHE A 239 13.94 7.17 6.16
CA PHE A 239 13.35 7.33 4.84
C PHE A 239 13.45 8.79 4.39
N PHE A 240 13.60 8.98 3.09
CA PHE A 240 13.68 10.26 2.42
C PHE A 240 12.66 10.28 1.27
N GLY A 241 11.77 11.26 1.28
CA GLY A 241 10.75 11.49 0.26
C GLY A 241 11.18 12.59 -0.70
N PHE A 242 10.95 12.36 -1.99
CA PHE A 242 11.26 13.28 -3.07
C PHE A 242 10.03 13.47 -3.94
N GLU A 243 9.66 14.72 -4.19
CA GLU A 243 8.57 15.08 -5.10
C GLU A 243 9.16 15.85 -6.29
N ASN A 244 8.93 15.35 -7.50
CA ASN A 244 9.47 15.88 -8.75
C ASN A 244 10.99 16.08 -8.73
N GLY A 245 11.70 15.13 -8.11
CA GLY A 245 13.16 15.13 -7.96
C GLY A 245 13.70 16.10 -6.89
N LYS A 246 12.83 16.83 -6.19
CA LYS A 246 13.21 17.71 -5.09
C LYS A 246 12.98 17.01 -3.76
N TYR A 247 13.90 17.20 -2.82
CA TYR A 247 13.72 16.73 -1.45
C TYR A 247 12.47 17.38 -0.85
N GLU A 248 11.61 16.55 -0.25
CA GLU A 248 10.35 16.97 0.36
C GLU A 248 10.36 16.70 1.87
N LYS A 249 10.64 15.45 2.28
CA LYS A 249 10.51 15.03 3.69
C LYS A 249 11.54 13.98 4.09
N PHE A 250 11.79 13.93 5.40
CA PHE A 250 12.59 12.92 6.07
C PHE A 250 11.77 12.33 7.23
N GLY A 251 11.90 11.03 7.46
CA GLY A 251 11.26 10.40 8.62
C GLY A 251 12.01 9.18 9.13
N PHE A 252 11.94 9.00 10.44
CA PHE A 252 12.30 7.77 11.11
C PHE A 252 11.04 6.91 11.31
N ARG A 253 11.19 5.59 11.16
CA ARG A 253 10.10 4.62 11.32
C ARG A 253 10.54 3.47 12.21
N LEU A 254 9.61 3.01 13.03
CA LEU A 254 9.76 1.86 13.91
C LEU A 254 8.60 0.89 13.66
N ASN A 255 8.94 -0.35 13.34
CA ASN A 255 7.99 -1.45 13.27
C ASN A 255 8.20 -2.36 14.47
N LEU A 256 7.13 -2.70 15.18
CA LEU A 256 7.19 -3.61 16.33
C LEU A 256 6.56 -4.95 15.95
N LYS A 257 7.33 -6.03 16.13
CA LYS A 257 6.88 -7.42 15.94
C LYS A 257 6.39 -7.94 17.28
N PHE A 258 5.09 -7.91 17.49
CA PHE A 258 4.50 -8.67 18.59
C PHE A 258 4.37 -10.12 18.12
N GLY A 259 4.88 -11.06 18.91
CA GLY A 259 4.89 -12.48 18.53
C GLY A 259 3.48 -12.97 18.20
N GLU A 260 3.36 -13.65 17.06
CA GLU A 260 2.28 -14.62 16.84
C GLU A 260 2.52 -15.89 17.67
#